data_AF-A0A1E4NMJ4-F1
#
_entry.id   AF-A0A1E4NMJ4-F1
#
_cell.length_a   1.000
_cell.length_b   1.000
_cell.length_c   1.000
_cell.angle_alpha   90.00
_cell.angle_beta   90.00
_cell.angle_gamma   90.00
#
_symmetry.space_group_name_H-M   'P 1'
#
loop_
_entity.id
_entity.type
_entity.pdbx_description
1 polymer ?
#
loop_
_entity_poly.entity_id
_entity_poly.type
_entity_poly.pdbx_seq_one_letter_code
_entity_poly.pdbx_strand_id
1 'polypeptide(L)' 'MNTPNDERMNELELKLTFLDDAVASLNDSEAQQSQRLLKLENALTELRRDLAALRTSLADDVANEPPPPHY' A
#
# COMPACT_ATOMS: atom_id res chain seq x y z
N MET A 1 35.97 -17.07 36.32
CA MET A 1 35.24 -15.91 36.87
C MET A 1 35.20 -14.89 35.77
N ASN A 2 34.06 -14.73 35.10
CA ASN A 2 33.89 -13.63 34.15
C ASN A 2 33.89 -12.32 34.94
N THR A 3 34.50 -11.27 34.39
CA THR A 3 34.48 -9.98 35.07
C THR A 3 33.11 -9.33 34.88
N PRO A 4 32.65 -8.46 35.80
CA PRO A 4 31.37 -7.75 35.66
C PRO A 4 31.24 -6.97 34.34
N ASN A 5 32.37 -6.63 33.71
CA ASN A 5 32.41 -5.99 32.40
C ASN A 5 32.08 -6.96 31.26
N ASP A 6 32.55 -8.20 31.34
CA ASP A 6 32.27 -9.26 30.35
C ASP A 6 30.79 -9.66 30.37
N GLU A 7 30.18 -9.71 31.56
CA GLU A 7 28.74 -10.00 31.69
C GLU A 7 27.87 -8.93 31.05
N ARG A 8 28.22 -7.66 31.27
CA ARG A 8 27.51 -6.52 30.67
C ARG A 8 27.71 -6.48 29.15
N MET A 9 28.90 -6.85 28.65
CA MET A 9 29.15 -6.97 27.21
C MET A 9 28.27 -8.05 26.58
N ASN A 10 28.23 -9.24 27.18
CA ASN A 10 27.38 -10.33 26.70
C ASN A 10 25.88 -9.96 26.69
N GLU A 11 25.42 -9.23 27.71
CA GLU A 11 24.03 -8.72 27.74
C GLU A 11 23.75 -7.73 26.61
N LEU A 12 24.72 -6.85 26.30
CA LEU A 12 24.59 -5.89 25.21
C LEU A 12 24.62 -6.58 23.84
N GLU A 13 25.46 -7.59 23.64
CA GLU A 13 25.51 -8.38 22.40
C GLU A 13 24.19 -9.14 22.17
N LEU A 14 23.62 -9.72 23.23
CA LEU A 14 22.32 -10.36 23.16
C LEU A 14 21.22 -9.34 22.80
N LYS A 15 21.19 -8.19 23.46
CA LYS A 15 20.24 -7.11 23.16
C LYS A 15 20.39 -6.61 21.73
N LEU A 16 21.63 -6.47 21.23
CA LEU A 16 21.89 -6.04 19.87
C LEU A 16 21.33 -7.04 18.86
N THR A 17 21.54 -8.33 19.09
CA THR A 17 20.99 -9.40 18.23
C THR A 17 19.46 -9.32 18.16
N PHE A 18 18.78 -9.12 19.29
CA PHE A 18 17.32 -8.93 19.30
C PHE A 18 16.87 -7.67 18.56
N LEU A 19 17.63 -6.58 18.66
CA LEU A 19 17.33 -5.34 17.93
C LEU A 19 17.52 -5.53 16.42
N ASP A 20 18.56 -6.23 16.01
CA ASP A 20 18.80 -6.55 14.60
C ASP A 20 17.66 -7.40 14.02
N ASP A 21 17.22 -8.43 14.74
CA ASP A 21 16.08 -9.24 14.36
C ASP A 21 14.77 -8.43 14.28
N ALA A 22 14.55 -7.52 15.25
CA ALA A 22 13.38 -6.65 15.26
C ALA A 22 13.40 -5.68 14.06
N VAL A 23 14.55 -5.10 13.73
CA VAL A 23 14.71 -4.22 12.57
C VAL A 23 14.47 -4.99 11.27
N ALA A 24 15.00 -6.21 11.14
CA ALA A 24 14.74 -7.06 9.98
C ALA A 24 13.24 -7.33 9.82
N SER A 25 12.55 -7.71 10.91
CA SER A 25 11.10 -7.94 10.88
C SER A 25 10.29 -6.68 10.53
N LEU A 26 10.73 -5.50 10.97
CA LEU A 26 10.08 -4.24 10.63
C LEU A 26 10.25 -3.91 9.15
N ASN A 27 11.45 -4.09 8.59
CA ASN A 27 11.73 -3.88 7.17
C ASN A 27 10.89 -4.80 6.28
N ASP A 28 10.75 -6.08 6.67
CA ASP A 28 9.89 -7.02 5.94
C ASP A 28 8.42 -6.59 5.96
N SER A 29 7.93 -6.11 7.12
CA SER A 29 6.58 -5.57 7.26
C SER A 29 6.38 -4.30 6.42
N GLU A 30 7.35 -3.40 6.39
CA GLU A 30 7.31 -2.19 5.55
C GLU A 30 7.27 -2.54 4.06
N ALA A 31 8.07 -3.51 3.62
CA ALA A 31 8.09 -3.97 2.24
C ALA A 31 6.72 -4.54 1.84
N GLN A 32 6.09 -5.35 2.69
CA GLN A 32 4.76 -5.89 2.45
C GLN A 32 3.69 -4.79 2.38
N GLN A 33 3.75 -3.81 3.29
CA GLN A 33 2.83 -2.68 3.31
C GLN A 33 2.98 -1.82 2.05
N SER A 34 4.21 -1.53 1.63
CA SER A 34 4.52 -0.77 0.42
C SER A 34 3.97 -1.47 -0.83
N GLN A 35 4.13 -2.79 -0.94
CA GLN A 35 3.54 -3.57 -2.03
C GLN A 35 2.00 -3.52 -2.02
N ARG A 36 1.39 -3.57 -0.83
CA ARG A 36 -0.08 -3.47 -0.70
C ARG A 36 -0.58 -2.09 -1.10
N LEU A 37 0.15 -1.04 -0.73
CA LEU A 37 -0.18 0.34 -1.09
C LEU A 37 -0.12 0.55 -2.60
N LEU A 38 0.95 0.09 -3.27
CA LEU A 38 1.05 0.13 -4.74
C LEU A 38 -0.11 -0.60 -5.43
N LYS A 39 -0.53 -1.76 -4.91
CA LYS A 39 -1.69 -2.49 -5.44
C LYS A 39 -2.99 -1.68 -5.30
N LEU A 40 -3.19 -1.01 -4.17
CA LEU A 40 -4.36 -0.17 -3.94
C LEU A 40 -4.37 1.06 -4.84
N GLU A 41 -3.22 1.73 -5.02
CA GLU A 41 -3.07 2.87 -5.92
C GLU A 41 -3.39 2.51 -7.37
N ASN A 42 -2.92 1.34 -7.82
CA ASN A 42 -3.24 0.81 -9.14
C ASN A 42 -4.74 0.53 -9.28
N ALA A 43 -5.35 -0.14 -8.29
CA ALA A 43 -6.78 -0.44 -8.31
C ALA A 43 -7.64 0.84 -8.34
N LEU A 44 -7.26 1.87 -7.59
CA LEU A 44 -7.94 3.17 -7.60
C LEU A 44 -7.78 3.89 -8.95
N THR A 45 -6.62 3.75 -9.60
CA THR A 45 -6.36 4.32 -10.92
C THR A 45 -7.24 3.64 -11.97
N GLU A 46 -7.34 2.32 -11.97
CA GLU A 46 -8.24 1.60 -12.88
C GLU A 46 -9.70 1.96 -12.64
N LEU A 47 -10.15 1.97 -11.37
CA LEU A 47 -11.53 2.36 -11.05
C LEU A 47 -11.87 3.78 -11.55
N ARG A 48 -10.93 4.72 -11.45
CA ARG A 48 -11.12 6.08 -12.00
C ARG A 48 -11.26 6.06 -13.53
N ARG A 49 -10.50 5.22 -14.23
CA ARG A 49 -10.61 5.06 -15.69
C ARG A 49 -11.97 4.46 -16.06
N ASP A 50 -12.39 3.41 -15.35
CA ASP A 50 -13.68 2.77 -15.59
C ASP A 50 -14.85 3.75 -15.39
N LEU A 51 -14.81 4.55 -14.32
CA LEU A 51 -15.81 5.59 -14.06
C LEU A 51 -15.82 6.68 -15.14
N ALA A 52 -14.64 7.08 -15.63
CA ALA A 52 -14.55 8.04 -16.73
C ALA A 52 -15.15 7.48 -18.02
N ALA A 53 -14.85 6.22 -18.36
CA ALA A 53 -15.40 5.53 -19.52
C ALA A 53 -16.93 5.41 -19.43
N LEU A 54 -17.45 5.04 -18.26
CA LEU A 54 -18.90 4.98 -17.99
C LEU A 54 -19.59 6.34 -18.20
N ARG A 55 -18.96 7.42 -17.70
CA ARG A 55 -19.47 8.78 -17.89
C ARG A 55 -19.52 9.17 -19.37
N THR A 56 -18.48 8.86 -20.14
CA THR A 56 -18.46 9.13 -21.58
C THR A 56 -19.56 8.34 -22.30
N SER A 57 -19.68 7.04 -22.01
CA SER A 57 -20.71 6.19 -22.61
C SER A 57 -22.13 6.70 -22.35
N LEU A 58 -22.41 7.20 -21.14
CA LEU A 58 -23.73 7.74 -20.80
C LEU A 58 -24.01 9.08 -21.49
N ALA A 59 -22.99 9.92 -21.67
CA ALA A 59 -23.14 11.19 -22.38
C ALA A 59 -23.42 10.99 -23.87
N ASP A 60 -22.80 9.98 -24.51
CA ASP A 60 -23.05 9.64 -25.91
C ASP A 60 -24.48 9.10 -26.13
N ASP A 61 -25.07 8.41 -25.14
CA ASP A 61 -26.43 7.88 -25.21
C ASP A 61 -27.48 9.01 -25.21
N VAL A 62 -27.33 9.99 -24.31
CA VAL A 62 -28.21 11.17 -24.22
C VAL A 62 -28.11 12.06 -25.48
N ALA A 63 -26.93 12.15 -26.09
CA ALA A 63 -26.73 12.94 -27.31
C ALA A 63 -27.38 12.31 -28.56
N ASN A 64 -27.66 11.01 -28.54
CA ASN A 64 -28.29 10.27 -29.63
C ASN A 64 -29.81 10.11 -29.48
N GLU A 65 -30.42 10.65 -28.41
CA GLU A 65 -31.88 10.64 -28.28
C GLU A 65 -32.54 11.60 -29.30
N PRO A 66 -33.51 11.14 -30.10
CA PRO A 66 -34.22 11.99 -31.03
C PRO A 66 -35.00 13.07 -30.26
N PRO A 67 -35.00 14.33 -30.75
CA PRO A 67 -35.64 15.44 -30.03
C PRO A 67 -37.13 15.14 -29.80
N PRO A 68 -37.66 15.48 -28.60
CA PRO A 68 -39.01 15.11 -28.23
C PRO A 68 -40.06 15.73 -29.17
N PRO A 69 -41.11 14.98 -29.54
CA PRO A 69 -42.17 15.49 -30.40
C PRO A 69 -42.87 16.68 -29.74
N HIS A 70 -42.88 17.82 -30.44
CA HIS A 70 -43.69 18.97 -30.07
C HIS A 70 -45.15 18.68 -30.43
N TYR A 71 -45.99 18.46 -29.40
CA TYR A 71 -47.45 18.33 -29.50
C TYR A 71 -48.15 19.68 -29.33
#